data_AF-A0A351D1J0-F1
#
_entry.id   AF-A0A351D1J0-F1
#
_cell.length_a   1.000
_cell.length_b   1.000
_cell.length_c   1.000
_cell.angle_alpha   90.00
_cell.angle_beta   90.00
_cell.angle_gamma   90.00
#
_symmetry.space_group_name_H-M   'P 1'
#
loop_
_entity.id
_entity.type
_entity.pdbx_description
1 polymer ?
#
loop_
_entity_poly.entity_id
_entity_poly.type
_entity_poly.pdbx_seq_one_letter_code
_entity_poly.pdbx_strand_id
1 'polypeptide(L)'
;MNNIFRLGKNKLVSQGAHKTCTALAAMLILVAGLVAPVATFADTIAMIGTGSVGSALGPRFASLGHQIIYGSRSPETEEVIALVKATGNDASATTPAAAAREADIIVLAVPWAVAEEVAIGLGDLSGKIIIDPINPRVFDDEGWADYPSYTSNAERIQILAPQAKVVKAFSTISVDTMIDPTLVDHPLTIPLVGNDADAKKVVAEICEALGFETMDFGPVRYAHVLEGLYLLRGNARLYDNYFEWNYPASKRAR
;
A
#
# COMPACT_ATOMS: atom_id res chain seq x y z
N MET A 1 45.11 -17.03 -76.40
CA MET A 1 46.39 -16.79 -77.10
C MET A 1 47.29 -16.04 -76.13
N ASN A 2 48.45 -16.63 -75.78
CA ASN A 2 49.75 -16.02 -75.37
C ASN A 2 49.76 -14.89 -74.30
N ASN A 3 50.71 -14.71 -73.40
CA ASN A 3 51.92 -15.37 -72.89
C ASN A 3 52.39 -14.43 -71.74
N ILE A 4 52.79 -14.93 -70.56
CA ILE A 4 54.20 -15.07 -70.11
C ILE A 4 54.94 -13.75 -69.74
N PHE A 5 55.28 -13.66 -68.43
CA PHE A 5 56.46 -13.07 -67.75
C PHE A 5 56.80 -11.57 -67.81
N ARG A 6 57.05 -10.97 -66.62
CA ARG A 6 58.42 -10.56 -66.19
C ARG A 6 58.54 -10.09 -64.72
N LEU A 7 59.74 -10.32 -64.18
CA LEU A 7 60.27 -10.00 -62.86
C LEU A 7 60.61 -8.50 -62.65
N GLY A 8 60.64 -8.05 -61.38
CA GLY A 8 61.89 -7.46 -60.83
C GLY A 8 61.86 -6.13 -60.06
N LYS A 9 62.23 -6.23 -58.76
CA LYS A 9 63.12 -5.36 -57.94
C LYS A 9 62.59 -4.11 -57.18
N ASN A 10 62.57 -4.29 -55.85
CA ASN A 10 63.12 -3.48 -54.73
C ASN A 10 63.11 -1.93 -54.76
N LYS A 11 62.53 -1.35 -53.68
CA LYS A 11 63.09 -0.19 -52.97
C LYS A 11 62.86 -0.32 -51.46
N LEU A 12 63.92 -0.03 -50.71
CA LEU A 12 64.05 0.04 -49.25
C LEU A 12 63.60 1.42 -48.71
N VAL A 13 63.48 1.50 -47.37
CA VAL A 13 63.47 2.69 -46.48
C VAL A 13 62.10 3.36 -46.29
N SER A 14 61.66 3.83 -45.12
CA SER A 14 61.79 3.51 -43.68
C SER A 14 60.83 4.44 -42.92
N GLN A 15 60.44 4.04 -41.71
CA GLN A 15 59.87 4.87 -40.62
C GLN A 15 58.41 5.31 -40.70
N GLY A 16 57.71 5.10 -39.58
CA GLY A 16 56.35 5.56 -39.32
C GLY A 16 55.64 4.68 -38.29
N ALA A 17 56.05 4.79 -37.02
CA ALA A 17 55.37 4.16 -35.90
C ALA A 17 53.96 4.76 -35.73
N HIS A 18 52.94 3.93 -35.56
CA HIS A 18 51.92 4.10 -34.52
C HIS A 18 51.11 2.82 -34.34
N LYS A 19 51.18 2.31 -33.11
CA LYS A 19 50.42 1.18 -32.58
C LYS A 19 48.97 1.61 -32.38
N THR A 20 48.00 0.75 -32.70
CA THR A 20 46.79 0.57 -31.88
C THR A 20 46.20 -0.81 -32.10
N CYS A 21 46.15 -1.58 -31.01
CA CYS A 21 45.41 -2.81 -30.81
C CYS A 21 43.92 -2.64 -31.10
N THR A 22 43.30 -3.67 -31.67
CA THR A 22 41.85 -3.91 -31.52
C THR A 22 41.66 -5.37 -31.16
N ALA A 23 41.37 -5.61 -29.87
CA ALA A 23 40.93 -6.90 -29.35
C ALA A 23 39.39 -6.96 -29.44
N LEU A 24 38.85 -8.10 -29.89
CA LEU A 24 37.44 -8.44 -29.79
C LEU A 24 37.08 -8.66 -28.31
N ALA A 25 36.00 -8.03 -27.85
CA ALA A 25 35.33 -8.37 -26.59
C ALA A 25 33.84 -8.57 -26.85
N ALA A 26 33.34 -9.75 -26.47
CA ALA A 26 31.94 -10.13 -26.50
C ALA A 26 31.15 -9.32 -25.46
N MET A 27 30.02 -8.75 -25.88
CA MET A 27 29.15 -7.94 -25.03
C MET A 27 28.05 -8.84 -24.47
N LEU A 28 28.27 -9.35 -23.25
CA LEU A 28 27.22 -9.96 -22.44
C LEU A 28 26.51 -8.82 -21.71
N ILE A 29 25.30 -8.46 -22.14
CA ILE A 29 24.48 -7.44 -21.45
C ILE A 29 23.90 -8.11 -20.20
N LEU A 30 24.52 -7.84 -19.06
CA LEU A 30 23.98 -8.15 -17.74
C LEU A 30 22.86 -7.12 -17.47
N VAL A 31 21.60 -7.51 -17.66
CA VAL A 31 20.47 -6.73 -17.13
C VAL A 31 20.42 -6.98 -15.62
N ALA A 32 21.25 -6.27 -14.87
CA ALA A 32 21.06 -6.12 -13.45
C ALA A 32 19.83 -5.20 -13.27
N GLY A 33 18.65 -5.80 -13.17
CA GLY A 33 17.45 -5.10 -12.73
C GLY A 33 17.74 -4.47 -11.38
N LEU A 34 17.62 -3.15 -11.31
CA LEU A 34 17.72 -2.39 -10.07
C LEU A 34 16.49 -2.73 -9.21
N VAL A 35 16.51 -3.87 -8.53
CA VAL A 35 15.55 -4.13 -7.47
C VAL A 35 16.02 -3.26 -6.31
N ALA A 36 15.37 -2.12 -6.11
CA ALA A 36 15.59 -1.32 -4.91
C ALA A 36 15.40 -2.23 -3.69
N PRO A 37 16.26 -2.17 -2.66
CA PRO A 37 16.04 -2.93 -1.45
C PRO A 37 14.68 -2.52 -0.88
N VAL A 38 13.74 -3.47 -0.85
CA VAL A 38 12.48 -3.30 -0.14
C VAL A 38 12.86 -3.03 1.31
N ALA A 39 12.44 -1.89 1.86
CA ALA A 39 12.60 -1.63 3.28
C ALA A 39 11.96 -2.81 4.02
N THR A 40 12.77 -3.56 4.76
CA THR A 40 12.24 -4.67 5.56
C THR A 40 11.55 -4.05 6.76
N PHE A 41 10.24 -3.93 6.69
CA PHE A 41 9.47 -3.54 7.86
C PHE A 41 9.35 -4.74 8.79
N ALA A 42 9.64 -4.54 10.07
CA ALA A 42 9.64 -5.60 11.08
C ALA A 42 8.54 -5.40 12.14
N ASP A 43 7.63 -4.45 11.93
CA ASP A 43 6.52 -4.19 12.85
C ASP A 43 5.52 -5.34 12.83
N THR A 44 4.91 -5.59 13.99
CA THR A 44 3.77 -6.49 14.10
C THR A 44 2.49 -5.73 13.79
N ILE A 45 1.73 -6.21 12.79
CA ILE A 45 0.45 -5.62 12.38
C ILE A 45 -0.70 -6.52 12.80
N ALA A 46 -1.58 -5.99 13.64
CA ALA A 46 -2.87 -6.62 13.94
C ALA A 46 -3.91 -6.24 12.89
N MET A 47 -4.40 -7.23 12.15
CA MET A 47 -5.53 -7.07 11.23
C MET A 47 -6.84 -7.38 11.98
N ILE A 48 -7.51 -6.36 12.50
CA ILE A 48 -8.75 -6.54 13.27
C ILE A 48 -9.93 -6.64 12.30
N GLY A 49 -10.41 -7.86 12.11
CA GLY A 49 -11.41 -8.21 11.09
C GLY A 49 -10.80 -8.99 9.92
N THR A 50 -11.41 -10.12 9.59
CA THR A 50 -10.98 -11.06 8.54
C THR A 50 -11.87 -11.00 7.28
N GLY A 51 -12.64 -9.92 7.14
CA GLY A 51 -13.46 -9.65 5.95
C GLY A 51 -12.63 -9.10 4.78
N SER A 52 -13.30 -8.56 3.76
CA SER A 52 -12.67 -8.19 2.47
C SER A 52 -11.44 -7.28 2.58
N VAL A 53 -11.45 -6.28 3.46
CA VAL A 53 -10.28 -5.40 3.63
C VAL A 53 -9.14 -6.11 4.36
N GLY A 54 -9.44 -6.83 5.44
CA GLY A 54 -8.45 -7.58 6.20
C GLY A 54 -7.76 -8.66 5.38
N SER A 55 -8.54 -9.42 4.60
CA SER A 55 -8.02 -10.47 3.72
C SER A 55 -7.26 -9.94 2.50
N ALA A 56 -7.55 -8.73 2.05
CA ALA A 56 -6.81 -8.08 0.98
C ALA A 56 -5.47 -7.49 1.45
N LEU A 57 -5.48 -6.73 2.54
CA LEU A 57 -4.30 -5.99 2.99
C LEU A 57 -3.33 -6.87 3.80
N GLY A 58 -3.80 -7.86 4.53
CA GLY A 58 -2.94 -8.72 5.36
C GLY A 58 -1.81 -9.40 4.58
N PRO A 59 -2.08 -10.14 3.48
CA PRO A 59 -1.05 -10.74 2.63
C PRO A 59 -0.12 -9.69 1.99
N ARG A 60 -0.67 -8.52 1.65
CA ARG A 60 0.09 -7.41 1.08
C ARG A 60 1.09 -6.85 2.08
N PHE A 61 0.68 -6.62 3.33
CA PHE A 61 1.61 -6.20 4.39
C PHE A 61 2.64 -7.29 4.72
N ALA A 62 2.24 -8.57 4.77
CA ALA A 62 3.17 -9.68 4.95
C ALA A 62 4.25 -9.73 3.85
N SER A 63 3.88 -9.41 2.61
CA SER A 63 4.83 -9.35 1.49
C SER A 63 5.90 -8.25 1.62
N LEU A 64 5.66 -7.25 2.48
CA LEU A 64 6.64 -6.21 2.84
C LEU A 64 7.55 -6.60 4.01
N GLY A 65 7.34 -7.79 4.59
CA GLY A 65 8.12 -8.32 5.72
C GLY A 65 7.44 -8.20 7.08
N HIS A 66 6.31 -7.52 7.19
CA HIS A 66 5.58 -7.38 8.45
C HIS A 66 5.06 -8.72 8.98
N GLN A 67 5.08 -8.89 10.31
CA GLN A 67 4.41 -10.01 10.96
C GLN A 67 2.91 -9.69 11.10
N ILE A 68 2.04 -10.60 10.64
CA ILE A 68 0.59 -10.38 10.65
C ILE A 68 -0.10 -11.22 11.72
N ILE A 69 -0.90 -10.58 12.57
CA ILE A 69 -1.78 -11.25 13.52
C ILE A 69 -3.22 -10.87 13.20
N TYR A 70 -4.03 -11.82 12.72
CA TYR A 70 -5.46 -11.58 12.49
C TYR A 70 -6.22 -11.62 13.81
N GLY A 71 -6.90 -10.52 14.13
CA GLY A 71 -7.88 -10.46 15.21
C GLY A 71 -9.25 -10.89 14.71
N SER A 72 -9.69 -12.09 15.06
CA SER A 72 -11.00 -12.66 14.70
C SER A 72 -11.80 -13.06 15.94
N ARG A 73 -13.12 -12.96 15.86
CA ARG A 73 -14.03 -13.51 16.88
C ARG A 73 -14.06 -15.05 16.87
N SER A 74 -13.66 -15.64 15.76
CA SER A 74 -13.60 -17.09 15.53
C SER A 74 -12.31 -17.40 14.76
N PRO A 75 -11.14 -17.32 15.40
CA PRO A 75 -9.84 -17.55 14.75
C PRO A 75 -9.66 -18.98 14.25
N GLU A 76 -10.44 -19.93 14.77
CA GLU A 76 -10.39 -21.36 14.47
C GLU A 76 -11.21 -21.79 13.24
N THR A 77 -11.95 -20.90 12.58
CA THR A 77 -12.73 -21.30 11.40
C THR A 77 -11.83 -21.62 10.20
N GLU A 78 -12.32 -22.47 9.31
CA GLU A 78 -11.57 -22.88 8.12
C GLU A 78 -11.19 -21.68 7.24
N GLU A 79 -12.05 -20.66 7.14
CA GLU A 79 -11.77 -19.45 6.35
C GLU A 79 -10.60 -18.65 6.94
N VAL A 80 -10.53 -18.50 8.26
CA VAL A 80 -9.45 -17.77 8.92
C VAL A 80 -8.14 -18.56 8.85
N ILE A 81 -8.19 -19.88 9.06
CA ILE A 81 -7.02 -20.76 8.92
C ILE A 81 -6.49 -20.70 7.48
N ALA A 82 -7.37 -20.72 6.47
CA ALA A 82 -6.99 -20.60 5.07
C ALA A 82 -6.36 -19.23 4.78
N LEU A 83 -6.93 -18.14 5.31
CA LEU A 83 -6.38 -16.79 5.17
C LEU A 83 -4.99 -16.68 5.79
N VAL A 84 -4.80 -17.17 7.01
CA VAL A 84 -3.48 -17.21 7.69
C VAL A 84 -2.46 -17.96 6.83
N LYS A 85 -2.83 -19.15 6.34
CA LYS A 85 -1.95 -19.96 5.49
C LYS A 85 -1.59 -19.26 4.19
N ALA A 86 -2.55 -18.57 3.56
CA ALA A 86 -2.33 -17.83 2.33
C ALA A 86 -1.47 -16.57 2.53
N THR A 87 -1.54 -15.97 3.72
CA THR A 87 -0.75 -14.78 4.10
C THR A 87 0.74 -15.10 4.19
N GLY A 88 1.10 -16.28 4.73
CA GLY A 88 2.50 -16.67 4.93
C GLY A 88 3.21 -15.79 5.98
N ASN A 89 4.55 -15.73 5.93
CA ASN A 89 5.39 -14.91 6.82
C ASN A 89 5.05 -15.06 8.33
N ASP A 90 4.89 -16.31 8.79
CA ASP A 90 4.50 -16.64 10.17
C ASP A 90 3.24 -15.92 10.67
N ALA A 91 2.31 -15.61 9.75
CA ALA A 91 1.02 -15.07 10.12
C ALA A 91 0.27 -15.99 11.09
N SER A 92 -0.54 -15.40 11.95
CA SER A 92 -1.34 -16.12 12.94
C SER A 92 -2.72 -15.49 13.12
N ALA A 93 -3.61 -16.15 13.85
CA ALA A 93 -4.91 -15.61 14.21
C ALA A 93 -5.22 -15.86 15.70
N THR A 94 -5.83 -14.87 16.35
CA THR A 94 -6.25 -14.92 17.75
C THR A 94 -7.43 -13.97 17.97
N THR A 95 -7.87 -13.78 19.21
CA THR A 95 -8.91 -12.80 19.55
C THR A 95 -8.44 -11.37 19.24
N PRO A 96 -9.35 -10.42 18.91
CA PRO A 96 -8.97 -9.04 18.59
C PRO A 96 -8.11 -8.37 19.67
N ALA A 97 -8.48 -8.53 20.94
CA ALA A 97 -7.75 -7.95 22.07
C ALA A 97 -6.35 -8.55 22.26
N ALA A 98 -6.17 -9.84 21.99
CA ALA A 98 -4.85 -10.46 22.04
C ALA A 98 -3.95 -9.98 20.89
N ALA A 99 -4.50 -9.93 19.67
CA ALA A 99 -3.77 -9.42 18.51
C ALA A 99 -3.33 -7.95 18.70
N ALA A 100 -4.25 -7.09 19.15
CA ALA A 100 -3.94 -5.67 19.38
C ALA A 100 -2.88 -5.47 20.47
N ARG A 101 -2.81 -6.34 21.48
CA ARG A 101 -1.81 -6.26 22.55
C ARG A 101 -0.39 -6.44 22.03
N GLU A 102 -0.19 -7.38 21.11
CA GLU A 102 1.11 -7.75 20.55
C GLU A 102 1.56 -6.83 19.41
N ALA A 103 0.64 -6.06 18.82
CA ALA A 103 0.93 -5.26 17.64
C ALA A 103 1.44 -3.84 17.92
N ASP A 104 2.30 -3.35 17.03
CA ASP A 104 2.75 -1.95 16.95
C ASP A 104 1.74 -1.12 16.14
N ILE A 105 1.17 -1.73 15.11
CA ILE A 105 0.20 -1.14 14.18
C ILE A 105 -1.08 -1.99 14.19
N ILE A 106 -2.23 -1.32 14.22
CA ILE A 106 -3.54 -1.95 14.15
C ILE A 106 -4.24 -1.45 12.89
N VAL A 107 -4.69 -2.36 12.03
CA VAL A 107 -5.63 -2.03 10.95
C VAL A 107 -7.03 -2.42 11.42
N LEU A 108 -7.88 -1.41 11.64
CA LEU A 108 -9.23 -1.63 12.15
C LEU A 108 -10.22 -1.85 11.00
N ALA A 109 -10.27 -3.07 10.47
CA ALA A 109 -11.07 -3.44 9.29
C ALA A 109 -12.43 -4.05 9.67
N VAL A 110 -13.23 -3.30 10.43
CA VAL A 110 -14.57 -3.75 10.92
C VAL A 110 -15.71 -2.89 10.34
N PRO A 111 -16.97 -3.34 10.41
CA PRO A 111 -18.10 -2.53 9.99
C PRO A 111 -18.20 -1.22 10.75
N TRP A 112 -18.59 -0.15 10.06
CA TRP A 112 -18.62 1.21 10.60
C TRP A 112 -19.39 1.33 11.91
N ALA A 113 -20.54 0.65 12.03
CA ALA A 113 -21.42 0.75 13.18
C ALA A 113 -20.85 0.14 14.48
N VAL A 114 -19.84 -0.73 14.39
CA VAL A 114 -19.26 -1.43 15.57
C VAL A 114 -17.83 -1.00 15.86
N ALA A 115 -17.28 -0.07 15.09
CA ALA A 115 -15.87 0.30 15.18
C ALA A 115 -15.47 0.84 16.57
N GLU A 116 -16.31 1.68 17.17
CA GLU A 116 -16.09 2.22 18.52
C GLU A 116 -16.10 1.12 19.60
N GLU A 117 -17.10 0.23 19.56
CA GLU A 117 -17.20 -0.90 20.49
C GLU A 117 -15.99 -1.84 20.36
N VAL A 118 -15.60 -2.16 19.13
CA VAL A 118 -14.42 -2.99 18.87
C VAL A 118 -13.17 -2.29 19.40
N ALA A 119 -12.96 -1.01 19.11
CA ALA A 119 -11.79 -0.25 19.58
C ALA A 119 -11.69 -0.25 21.10
N ILE A 120 -12.79 -0.07 21.82
CA ILE A 120 -12.85 -0.19 23.29
C ILE A 120 -12.44 -1.61 23.72
N GLY A 121 -12.95 -2.63 23.03
CA GLY A 121 -12.65 -4.04 23.30
C GLY A 121 -11.20 -4.46 23.03
N LEU A 122 -10.40 -3.66 22.30
CA LEU A 122 -8.99 -3.96 22.04
C LEU A 122 -8.08 -3.76 23.26
N GLY A 123 -8.53 -2.99 24.27
CA GLY A 123 -7.77 -2.72 25.48
C GLY A 123 -6.87 -1.48 25.36
N ASP A 124 -5.62 -1.58 25.83
CA ASP A 124 -4.68 -0.45 25.80
C ASP A 124 -4.13 -0.22 24.39
N LEU A 125 -4.41 0.97 23.86
CA LEU A 125 -4.01 1.42 22.53
C LEU A 125 -2.92 2.50 22.58
N SER A 126 -2.36 2.77 23.76
CA SER A 126 -1.39 3.84 23.97
C SER A 126 -0.13 3.64 23.11
N GLY A 127 0.24 4.68 22.36
CA GLY A 127 1.42 4.68 21.48
C GLY A 127 1.26 3.91 20.16
N LYS A 128 0.19 3.13 19.99
CA LYS A 128 -0.04 2.33 18.77
C LYS A 128 -0.53 3.20 17.61
N ILE A 129 -0.12 2.84 16.40
CA ILE A 129 -0.68 3.42 15.17
C ILE A 129 -1.96 2.65 14.83
N ILE A 130 -3.07 3.37 14.63
CA ILE A 130 -4.33 2.77 14.17
C ILE A 130 -4.59 3.26 12.75
N ILE A 131 -4.54 2.35 11.78
CA ILE A 131 -4.96 2.58 10.41
C ILE A 131 -6.47 2.35 10.33
N ASP A 132 -7.21 3.41 9.99
CA ASP A 132 -8.67 3.38 9.79
C ASP A 132 -9.03 3.34 8.29
N PRO A 133 -9.42 2.17 7.74
CA PRO A 133 -9.97 2.04 6.40
C PRO A 133 -11.51 2.11 6.35
N ILE A 134 -12.18 2.42 7.45
CA ILE A 134 -13.62 2.20 7.61
C ILE A 134 -14.42 3.29 6.89
N ASN A 135 -15.55 2.91 6.30
CA ASN A 135 -16.49 3.86 5.70
C ASN A 135 -17.94 3.51 6.09
N PRO A 136 -18.82 4.51 6.23
CA PRO A 136 -20.24 4.29 6.43
C PRO A 136 -20.81 3.56 5.21
N ARG A 137 -21.63 2.54 5.48
CA ARG A 137 -22.33 1.78 4.44
C ARG A 137 -23.82 1.89 4.67
N VAL A 138 -24.35 3.07 4.37
CA VAL A 138 -25.77 3.37 4.45
C VAL A 138 -26.34 3.35 3.03
N PHE A 139 -27.43 2.62 2.85
CA PHE A 139 -28.15 2.52 1.60
C PHE A 139 -29.64 2.80 1.83
N ASP A 140 -30.28 3.42 0.86
CA ASP A 140 -31.72 3.61 0.76
C ASP A 140 -32.21 3.27 -0.65
N ASP A 141 -33.46 3.62 -0.96
CA ASP A 141 -34.09 3.35 -2.25
C ASP A 141 -33.46 4.16 -3.41
N GLU A 142 -32.66 5.20 -3.12
CA GLU A 142 -32.00 6.07 -4.10
C GLU A 142 -30.50 5.73 -4.28
N GLY A 143 -29.92 4.89 -3.43
CA GLY A 143 -28.55 4.39 -3.57
C GLY A 143 -27.75 4.46 -2.27
N TRP A 144 -26.48 4.86 -2.37
CA TRP A 144 -25.70 5.15 -1.17
C TRP A 144 -26.23 6.45 -0.55
N ALA A 145 -26.85 6.31 0.62
CA ALA A 145 -27.45 7.43 1.31
C ALA A 145 -26.37 8.38 1.83
N ASP A 146 -26.72 9.67 1.94
CA ASP A 146 -25.91 10.62 2.69
C ASP A 146 -25.73 10.12 4.14
N TYR A 147 -24.55 10.36 4.68
CA TYR A 147 -24.22 10.09 6.06
C TYR A 147 -24.01 11.43 6.76
N PRO A 148 -25.08 12.12 7.20
CA PRO A 148 -24.97 13.44 7.82
C PRO A 148 -24.37 13.31 9.22
N SER A 149 -23.05 13.23 9.26
CA SER A 149 -22.25 13.17 10.47
C SER A 149 -21.13 14.19 10.36
N TYR A 150 -21.08 15.10 11.33
CA TYR A 150 -19.97 16.04 11.49
C TYR A 150 -18.74 15.37 12.14
N THR A 151 -18.66 14.03 12.08
CA THR A 151 -17.61 13.21 12.68
C THR A 151 -17.43 11.92 11.88
N SER A 152 -16.37 11.17 12.18
CA SER A 152 -15.95 9.94 11.51
C SER A 152 -15.51 8.88 12.54
N ASN A 153 -15.34 7.64 12.10
CA ASN A 153 -14.79 6.62 13.01
C ASN A 153 -13.38 6.98 13.48
N ALA A 154 -12.50 7.47 12.59
CA ALA A 154 -11.18 7.93 13.00
C ALA A 154 -11.24 9.00 14.12
N GLU A 155 -12.13 9.98 14.00
CA GLU A 155 -12.30 11.02 15.03
C GLU A 155 -12.80 10.44 16.36
N ARG A 156 -13.82 9.57 16.31
CA ARG A 156 -14.39 8.95 17.52
C ARG A 156 -13.38 8.04 18.21
N ILE A 157 -12.66 7.23 17.45
CA ILE A 157 -11.61 6.35 17.98
C ILE A 157 -10.48 7.19 18.58
N GLN A 158 -10.07 8.29 17.95
CA GLN A 158 -9.04 9.17 18.50
C GLN A 158 -9.47 9.82 19.82
N ILE A 159 -10.76 10.14 19.99
CA ILE A 159 -11.33 10.64 21.25
C ILE A 159 -11.32 9.54 22.33
N LEU A 160 -11.72 8.32 21.97
CA LEU A 160 -11.76 7.17 22.89
C LEU A 160 -10.36 6.72 23.34
N ALA A 161 -9.38 6.79 22.43
CA ALA A 161 -7.99 6.40 22.65
C ALA A 161 -7.05 7.59 22.39
N PRO A 162 -6.98 8.59 23.29
CA PRO A 162 -6.25 9.84 23.05
C PRO A 162 -4.73 9.66 22.93
N GLN A 163 -4.18 8.54 23.42
CA GLN A 163 -2.77 8.19 23.30
C GLN A 163 -2.46 7.31 22.07
N ALA A 164 -3.48 6.84 21.36
CA ALA A 164 -3.29 6.17 20.07
C ALA A 164 -3.07 7.22 18.97
N LYS A 165 -2.42 6.80 17.89
CA LYS A 165 -2.14 7.64 16.73
C LYS A 165 -3.00 7.18 15.56
N VAL A 166 -4.19 7.77 15.42
CA VAL A 166 -5.16 7.35 14.40
C VAL A 166 -4.85 8.03 13.07
N VAL A 167 -4.75 7.20 12.01
CA VAL A 167 -4.54 7.63 10.62
C VAL A 167 -5.59 6.99 9.74
N LYS A 168 -6.43 7.80 9.11
CA LYS A 168 -7.35 7.34 8.07
C LYS A 168 -6.60 7.15 6.76
N ALA A 169 -6.70 5.96 6.19
CA ALA A 169 -6.05 5.56 4.94
C ALA A 169 -6.84 4.43 4.26
N PHE A 170 -6.59 4.17 2.97
CA PHE A 170 -7.28 3.14 2.17
C PHE A 170 -8.80 3.28 2.02
N SER A 171 -9.42 4.30 2.63
CA SER A 171 -10.88 4.46 2.65
C SER A 171 -11.48 4.82 1.28
N THR A 172 -10.69 5.33 0.34
CA THR A 172 -11.18 5.85 -0.96
C THR A 172 -10.99 4.90 -2.14
N ILE A 173 -10.48 3.69 -1.93
CA ILE A 173 -10.17 2.73 -3.02
C ILE A 173 -10.95 1.42 -2.90
N SER A 174 -11.00 0.60 -3.95
CA SER A 174 -11.61 -0.74 -3.90
C SER A 174 -10.69 -1.75 -3.21
N VAL A 175 -11.31 -2.80 -2.68
CA VAL A 175 -10.60 -4.01 -2.24
C VAL A 175 -9.78 -4.60 -3.39
N ASP A 176 -10.29 -4.59 -4.61
CA ASP A 176 -9.55 -5.07 -5.78
C ASP A 176 -8.25 -4.29 -5.97
N THR A 177 -8.30 -2.95 -5.89
CA THR A 177 -7.09 -2.13 -5.96
C THR A 177 -6.19 -2.21 -4.72
N MET A 178 -6.73 -2.58 -3.55
CA MET A 178 -5.90 -2.91 -2.38
C MET A 178 -5.07 -4.18 -2.64
N ILE A 179 -5.64 -5.15 -3.37
CA ILE A 179 -4.98 -6.40 -3.76
C ILE A 179 -4.01 -6.16 -4.91
N ASP A 180 -4.35 -5.30 -5.87
CA ASP A 180 -3.54 -5.00 -7.03
C ASP A 180 -3.75 -3.55 -7.52
N PRO A 181 -2.83 -2.63 -7.20
CA PRO A 181 -2.93 -1.24 -7.66
C PRO A 181 -2.75 -1.09 -9.18
N THR A 182 -2.28 -2.12 -9.89
CA THR A 182 -2.06 -2.07 -11.35
C THR A 182 -3.34 -2.27 -12.17
N LEU A 183 -4.48 -2.52 -11.51
CA LEU A 183 -5.80 -2.59 -12.13
C LEU A 183 -6.28 -1.26 -12.71
N VAL A 184 -5.56 -0.17 -12.45
CA VAL A 184 -5.78 1.14 -13.07
C VAL A 184 -4.55 1.61 -13.82
N ASP A 185 -4.77 2.33 -14.92
CA ASP A 185 -3.70 2.79 -15.82
C ASP A 185 -3.01 4.10 -15.36
N HIS A 186 -3.21 4.50 -14.11
CA HIS A 186 -2.64 5.71 -13.53
C HIS A 186 -2.24 5.50 -12.06
N PRO A 187 -1.33 6.31 -11.49
CA PRO A 187 -1.03 6.25 -10.07
C PRO A 187 -2.29 6.41 -9.21
N LEU A 188 -2.39 5.63 -8.14
CA LEU A 188 -3.43 5.74 -7.13
C LEU A 188 -2.88 6.44 -5.91
N THR A 189 -3.49 7.55 -5.52
CA THR A 189 -3.07 8.31 -4.35
C THR A 189 -3.96 7.97 -3.16
N ILE A 190 -3.36 7.49 -2.06
CA ILE A 190 -4.04 7.29 -0.78
C ILE A 190 -4.01 8.61 0.01
N PRO A 191 -5.17 9.25 0.25
CA PRO A 191 -5.22 10.40 1.14
C PRO A 191 -5.01 9.94 2.59
N LEU A 192 -4.11 10.61 3.30
CA LEU A 192 -3.78 10.35 4.69
C LEU A 192 -4.31 11.49 5.56
N VAL A 193 -5.09 11.13 6.58
CA VAL A 193 -5.63 12.11 7.54
C VAL A 193 -5.36 11.62 8.96
N GLY A 194 -4.74 12.45 9.79
CA GLY A 194 -4.31 12.07 11.14
C GLY A 194 -3.59 13.21 11.86
N ASN A 195 -3.60 13.17 13.20
CA ASN A 195 -3.04 14.24 14.03
C ASN A 195 -1.52 14.12 14.24
N ASP A 196 -0.99 12.91 14.23
CA ASP A 196 0.43 12.63 14.47
C ASP A 196 1.18 12.52 13.14
N ALA A 197 2.18 13.38 12.94
CA ALA A 197 2.93 13.46 11.68
C ALA A 197 3.82 12.22 11.44
N ASP A 198 4.40 11.66 12.51
CA ASP A 198 5.26 10.48 12.42
C ASP A 198 4.45 9.23 12.07
N ALA A 199 3.27 9.08 12.66
CA ALA A 199 2.35 8.00 12.30
C ALA A 199 1.89 8.10 10.84
N LYS A 200 1.55 9.31 10.37
CA LYS A 200 1.22 9.49 8.94
C LYS A 200 2.39 9.13 8.04
N LYS A 201 3.63 9.45 8.44
CA LYS A 201 4.82 9.08 7.68
C LYS A 201 4.99 7.55 7.62
N VAL A 202 4.86 6.84 8.74
CA VAL A 202 4.91 5.37 8.75
C VAL A 202 3.83 4.76 7.83
N VAL A 203 2.59 5.26 7.92
CA VAL A 203 1.50 4.78 7.05
C VAL A 203 1.76 5.12 5.58
N ALA A 204 2.35 6.28 5.29
CA ALA A 204 2.76 6.66 3.94
C ALA A 204 3.79 5.69 3.36
N GLU A 205 4.84 5.38 4.12
CA GLU A 205 5.89 4.45 3.71
C GLU A 205 5.32 3.04 3.42
N ILE A 206 4.36 2.57 4.22
CA ILE A 206 3.64 1.31 3.97
C ILE A 206 2.83 1.39 2.67
N CYS A 207 2.04 2.45 2.46
CA CYS A 207 1.26 2.64 1.24
C CYS A 207 2.17 2.70 -0.01
N GLU A 208 3.28 3.42 0.06
CA GLU A 208 4.24 3.57 -1.03
C GLU A 208 4.94 2.25 -1.36
N ALA A 209 5.33 1.48 -0.34
CA ALA A 209 5.87 0.14 -0.53
C ALA A 209 4.85 -0.83 -1.17
N LEU A 210 3.55 -0.61 -0.97
CA LEU A 210 2.49 -1.33 -1.67
C LEU A 210 2.24 -0.84 -3.11
N GLY A 211 2.94 0.21 -3.56
CA GLY A 211 2.81 0.74 -4.92
C GLY A 211 1.77 1.84 -5.08
N PHE A 212 1.32 2.47 -3.99
CA PHE A 212 0.47 3.66 -4.03
C PHE A 212 1.28 4.94 -3.92
N GLU A 213 0.75 6.06 -4.40
CA GLU A 213 1.18 7.38 -3.96
C GLU A 213 0.47 7.75 -2.67
N THR A 214 1.02 8.68 -1.90
CA THR A 214 0.37 9.19 -0.69
C THR A 214 0.29 10.70 -0.71
N MET A 215 -0.70 11.25 -0.01
CA MET A 215 -0.82 12.69 0.19
C MET A 215 -1.44 12.99 1.54
N ASP A 216 -0.82 13.91 2.29
CA ASP A 216 -1.32 14.35 3.60
C ASP A 216 -2.43 15.39 3.42
N PHE A 217 -3.63 15.06 3.88
CA PHE A 217 -4.83 15.88 3.84
C PHE A 217 -5.11 16.58 5.19
N GLY A 218 -4.19 16.45 6.16
CA GLY A 218 -4.18 17.20 7.40
C GLY A 218 -4.67 16.42 8.63
N PRO A 219 -5.20 17.12 9.65
CA PRO A 219 -5.57 16.53 10.95
C PRO A 219 -6.82 15.63 10.86
N VAL A 220 -6.98 14.75 11.86
CA VAL A 220 -8.01 13.68 11.90
C VAL A 220 -9.43 14.19 11.65
N ARG A 221 -9.72 15.45 11.97
CA ARG A 221 -11.02 16.11 11.71
C ARG A 221 -11.46 16.11 10.25
N TYR A 222 -10.57 15.83 9.29
CA TYR A 222 -10.91 15.71 7.87
C TYR A 222 -11.30 14.29 7.45
N ALA A 223 -11.27 13.32 8.36
CA ALA A 223 -11.61 11.93 8.08
C ALA A 223 -13.05 11.76 7.57
N HIS A 224 -14.01 12.51 8.13
CA HIS A 224 -15.41 12.46 7.66
C HIS A 224 -15.56 12.90 6.20
N VAL A 225 -14.71 13.81 5.72
CA VAL A 225 -14.70 14.24 4.32
C VAL A 225 -14.26 13.09 3.41
N LEU A 226 -13.25 12.31 3.82
CA LEU A 226 -12.81 11.12 3.08
C LEU A 226 -13.86 10.01 3.08
N GLU A 227 -14.61 9.85 4.18
CA GLU A 227 -15.78 8.95 4.21
C GLU A 227 -16.85 9.37 3.19
N GLY A 228 -17.07 10.68 3.03
CA GLY A 228 -17.95 11.22 1.99
C GLY A 228 -17.48 10.92 0.56
N LEU A 229 -16.18 10.99 0.29
CA LEU A 229 -15.63 10.62 -1.04
C LEU A 229 -15.88 9.15 -1.39
N TYR A 230 -15.86 8.27 -0.38
CA TYR A 230 -16.25 6.88 -0.57
C TYR A 230 -17.71 6.73 -0.99
N LEU A 231 -18.63 7.49 -0.38
CA LEU A 231 -20.05 7.49 -0.76
C LEU A 231 -20.26 7.97 -2.20
N LEU A 232 -19.59 9.06 -2.61
CA LEU A 232 -19.67 9.57 -3.99
C LEU A 232 -19.21 8.53 -5.01
N ARG A 233 -18.10 7.84 -4.71
CA ARG A 233 -17.59 6.75 -5.54
C ARG A 233 -18.56 5.56 -5.57
N GLY A 234 -19.18 5.24 -4.44
CA GLY A 234 -20.21 4.22 -4.34
C GLY A 234 -21.42 4.53 -5.23
N ASN A 235 -21.92 5.76 -5.18
CA ASN A 235 -23.05 6.21 -5.99
C ASN A 235 -22.73 6.22 -7.48
N ALA A 236 -21.54 6.69 -7.89
CA ALA A 236 -21.14 6.67 -9.30
C ALA A 236 -21.23 5.27 -9.93
N ARG A 237 -20.90 4.22 -9.16
CA ARG A 237 -20.99 2.82 -9.62
C ARG A 237 -22.42 2.36 -9.89
N LEU A 238 -23.43 2.93 -9.21
CA LEU A 238 -24.84 2.62 -9.50
C LEU A 238 -25.27 3.14 -10.89
N TYR A 239 -24.48 4.04 -11.48
CA TYR A 239 -24.67 4.60 -12.81
C TYR A 239 -23.58 4.11 -13.79
N ASP A 240 -22.98 2.95 -13.54
CA ASP A 240 -21.92 2.34 -14.37
C ASP A 240 -20.66 3.21 -14.54
N ASN A 241 -20.44 4.18 -13.65
CA ASN A 241 -19.22 5.00 -13.64
C ASN A 241 -18.21 4.41 -12.65
N TYR A 242 -17.25 3.67 -13.20
CA TYR A 242 -16.16 3.06 -12.42
C TYR A 242 -14.93 3.94 -12.47
N PHE A 243 -14.47 4.40 -11.30
CA PHE A 243 -13.25 5.18 -11.18
C PHE A 243 -12.59 4.96 -9.83
N GLU A 244 -11.31 5.33 -9.77
CA GLU A 244 -10.55 5.47 -8.54
C GLU A 244 -9.98 6.87 -8.48
N TRP A 245 -9.85 7.42 -7.27
CA TRP A 245 -9.35 8.78 -7.09
C TRP A 245 -7.83 8.84 -7.34
N ASN A 246 -7.40 9.87 -8.06
CA ASN A 246 -5.99 10.23 -8.24
C ASN A 246 -5.83 11.71 -7.88
N TYR A 247 -4.87 12.04 -7.02
CA TYR A 247 -4.60 13.39 -6.56
C TYR A 247 -3.21 13.83 -7.04
N PRO A 248 -3.02 14.08 -8.34
CA PRO A 248 -1.70 14.35 -8.88
C PRO A 248 -1.10 15.60 -8.23
N ALA A 249 0.08 15.45 -7.64
CA ALA A 249 0.79 16.56 -7.02
C ALA A 249 1.15 17.61 -8.09
N SER A 250 0.55 18.79 -8.01
CA SER A 250 0.93 19.91 -8.88
C SER A 250 2.21 20.58 -8.37
N LYS A 251 3.11 20.98 -9.29
CA LYS A 251 4.26 21.86 -8.99
C LYS A 251 3.77 23.28 -8.70
N ARG A 252 2.93 23.51 -7.70
CA ARG A 252 2.73 24.87 -7.19
C ARG A 252 3.99 25.26 -6.42
N ALA A 253 4.81 26.11 -7.05
CA ALA A 253 5.75 26.94 -6.32
C ALA A 253 4.97 27.71 -5.25
N ARG A 254 5.42 27.61 -4.01
CA ARG A 254 4.98 28.54 -2.96
C ARG A 254 5.47 29.94 -3.29
#